data_AF-A0A2M7R649-F1
#
_entry.id   AF-A0A2M7R649-F1
#
_cell.length_a   1.000
_cell.length_b   1.000
_cell.length_c   1.000
_cell.angle_alpha   90.00
_cell.angle_beta   90.00
_cell.angle_gamma   90.00
#
_symmetry.space_group_name_H-M   'P 1'
#
loop_
_entity.id
_entity.type
_entity.pdbx_description
1 polymer ?
#
loop_
_entity_poly.entity_id
_entity_poly.type
_entity_poly.pdbx_seq_one_letter_code
_entity_poly.pdbx_strand_id
1 'polypeptide(L)' 'MTTITIPKKLIKDDLLIIDRKSFEKISKENVELRSAIKAIMKGELALRKGKTRSFKDFLKSEFPEYAKNY' A
#
# COMPACT_ATOMS: atom_id res chain seq x y z
N MET A 1 -24.63 -26.11 -17.39
CA MET A 1 -24.56 -24.66 -17.09
C MET A 1 -24.65 -24.49 -15.59
N THR A 2 -23.63 -23.95 -14.95
CA THR A 2 -23.61 -23.69 -13.50
C THR A 2 -24.07 -22.25 -13.26
N THR A 3 -25.28 -22.10 -12.73
CA THR A 3 -25.85 -20.79 -12.41
C THR A 3 -25.52 -20.45 -10.95
N ILE A 4 -24.80 -19.35 -10.72
CA ILE A 4 -24.52 -18.84 -9.37
C ILE A 4 -25.51 -17.72 -9.08
N THR A 5 -26.38 -17.91 -8.10
CA THR A 5 -27.38 -16.92 -7.70
C THR A 5 -26.82 -16.06 -6.57
N ILE A 6 -26.68 -14.76 -6.80
CA ILE A 6 -26.20 -13.80 -5.79
C ILE A 6 -27.39 -12.98 -5.29
N PRO A 7 -27.72 -13.02 -3.99
CA PRO A 7 -28.81 -12.25 -3.42
C PRO A 7 -28.62 -10.74 -3.64
N LYS A 8 -29.66 -10.08 -4.19
CA LYS A 8 -29.65 -8.64 -4.51
C LYS A 8 -29.33 -7.74 -3.32
N LYS A 9 -29.68 -8.18 -2.10
CA LYS A 9 -29.38 -7.46 -0.84
C LYS A 9 -27.88 -7.35 -0.52
N LEU A 10 -27.04 -8.19 -1.11
CA LEU A 10 -25.58 -8.13 -0.91
C LEU A 10 -24.91 -7.06 -1.79
N ILE A 11 -25.64 -6.50 -2.75
CA ILE A 11 -25.14 -5.52 -3.71
C ILE A 11 -25.67 -4.15 -3.29
N LYS A 12 -24.77 -3.22 -2.96
CA LYS A 12 -25.15 -1.82 -2.66
C LYS A 12 -25.19 -0.95 -3.93
N ASP A 13 -24.23 -1.14 -4.83
CA ASP A 13 -24.08 -0.39 -6.08
C ASP A 13 -23.90 -1.38 -7.24
N ASP A 14 -22.72 -1.38 -7.89
CA ASP A 14 -22.38 -2.32 -8.96
C ASP A 14 -21.66 -3.57 -8.42
N LEU A 15 -21.93 -4.73 -9.02
CA LEU A 15 -21.30 -6.00 -8.68
C LEU A 15 -20.32 -6.44 -9.78
N LEU A 16 -19.05 -6.59 -9.40
CA LEU A 16 -18.02 -7.21 -10.23
C LEU A 16 -17.68 -8.61 -9.68
N ILE A 17 -17.79 -9.62 -10.55
CA ILE A 17 -17.37 -10.99 -10.22
C ILE A 17 -16.02 -11.22 -10.89
N ILE A 18 -15.01 -11.46 -10.06
CA ILE A 18 -13.66 -11.78 -10.51
C ILE A 18 -13.20 -13.07 -9.83
N ASP A 19 -12.18 -13.70 -10.39
CA ASP A 19 -11.57 -14.85 -9.75
C ASP A 19 -10.88 -14.43 -8.44
N ARG A 20 -10.88 -15.35 -7.47
CA ARG A 20 -10.33 -15.11 -6.15
C ARG A 20 -8.85 -14.73 -6.20
N LYS A 21 -8.06 -15.33 -7.09
CA LYS A 21 -6.61 -15.10 -7.16
C LYS A 21 -6.29 -13.69 -7.66
N SER A 22 -7.02 -13.21 -8.66
CA SER A 22 -6.92 -11.84 -9.15
C SER A 22 -7.32 -10.84 -8.08
N PHE A 23 -8.40 -11.11 -7.34
CA PHE A 23 -8.78 -10.24 -6.21
C PHE A 23 -7.68 -10.16 -5.15
N GLU A 24 -7.15 -11.29 -4.71
CA GLU A 24 -6.08 -11.33 -3.70
C GLU A 24 -4.83 -10.59 -4.17
N LYS A 25 -4.45 -10.76 -5.44
CA LYS A 25 -3.32 -10.03 -6.05
C LYS A 25 -3.55 -8.51 -6.05
N ILE A 26 -4.68 -8.05 -6.58
CA ILE A 26 -5.03 -6.62 -6.65
C ILE A 26 -5.13 -6.02 -5.25
N SER A 27 -5.70 -6.75 -4.30
CA SER A 27 -5.83 -6.32 -2.91
C SER A 27 -4.45 -6.10 -2.28
N LYS A 28 -3.53 -7.05 -2.47
CA LYS A 28 -2.15 -6.94 -1.96
C LYS A 28 -1.40 -5.76 -2.58
N GLU A 29 -1.43 -5.63 -3.90
CA GLU A 29 -0.80 -4.52 -4.63
C GLU A 29 -1.35 -3.16 -4.17
N ASN A 30 -2.66 -3.06 -3.93
CA ASN A 30 -3.28 -1.84 -3.41
C ASN A 30 -2.79 -1.46 -2.00
N VAL A 31 -2.60 -2.44 -1.12
CA VAL A 31 -2.07 -2.19 0.24
C VAL A 31 -0.64 -1.68 0.17
N GLU A 32 0.19 -2.30 -0.67
CA GLU A 32 1.57 -1.89 -0.89
C GLU A 32 1.65 -0.48 -1.50
N LEU A 33 0.86 -0.19 -2.53
CA LEU A 33 0.79 1.12 -3.17
C LEU A 33 0.34 2.21 -2.20
N ARG A 34 -0.70 1.97 -1.40
CA ARG A 34 -1.15 2.93 -0.37
C ARG A 34 -0.06 3.23 0.64
N SER A 35 0.73 2.23 1.00
CA SER A 35 1.83 2.38 1.95
C SER A 35 2.97 3.20 1.33
N ALA A 36 3.31 2.93 0.07
CA ALA A 36 4.30 3.70 -0.69
C ALA A 36 3.88 5.17 -0.85
N ILE A 37 2.63 5.43 -1.24
CA ILE A 37 2.10 6.79 -1.38
C ILE A 37 2.18 7.56 -0.06
N LYS A 38 1.80 6.94 1.07
CA LYS A 38 1.92 7.55 2.40
C LYS A 38 3.38 7.91 2.73
N ALA A 39 4.32 7.02 2.43
CA ALA A 39 5.74 7.27 2.66
C ALA A 39 6.26 8.43 1.81
N ILE A 40 5.89 8.48 0.53
CA ILE A 40 6.24 9.57 -0.39
C ILE A 40 5.67 10.90 0.12
N MET A 41 4.39 10.96 0.44
CA MET A 41 3.76 12.17 0.97
C MET A 41 4.40 12.66 2.27
N LYS A 42 4.74 11.74 3.19
CA LYS A 42 5.45 12.06 4.43
C LYS A 42 6.84 12.63 4.14
N GLY A 43 7.56 12.03 3.20
CA GLY A 43 8.86 12.50 2.74
C GLY A 43 8.79 13.90 2.13
N GLU A 44 7.83 14.13 1.23
CA GLU A 44 7.60 15.43 0.60
C GLU A 44 7.29 16.52 1.63
N LEU A 45 6.40 16.23 2.58
CA LEU A 45 6.07 17.18 3.65
C LEU A 45 7.29 17.51 4.53
N ALA A 46 8.14 16.52 4.82
CA ALA A 46 9.36 16.73 5.58
C ALA A 46 10.35 17.62 4.81
N LEU A 47 10.52 17.36 3.51
CA LEU A 47 11.36 18.17 2.62
C LEU A 47 10.88 19.63 2.54
N ARG A 48 9.57 19.85 2.33
CA ARG A 48 8.99 21.20 2.31
C ARG A 48 9.20 21.97 3.62
N LYS A 49 9.27 21.27 4.75
CA LYS A 49 9.52 21.86 6.08
C LYS A 49 11.01 22.02 6.41
N GLY A 50 11.92 21.74 5.46
CA GLY A 50 13.36 21.76 5.68
C GLY A 50 13.86 20.66 6.64
N LYS A 51 13.02 19.67 6.96
CA LYS A 51 13.39 18.53 7.81
C LYS A 51 14.06 17.46 6.96
N THR A 52 15.30 17.72 6.57
CA THR A 52 16.16 16.74 5.92
C THR A 52 17.03 16.05 6.96
N ARG A 53 17.07 14.73 6.93
CA ARG A 53 18.08 13.92 7.64
C ARG A 53 19.00 13.29 6.59
N SER A 54 20.28 13.11 6.91
CA SER A 54 21.17 12.38 6.00
C SER A 54 20.62 10.95 5.82
N PHE A 55 20.90 10.33 4.67
CA PHE A 55 20.46 8.95 4.42
C PHE A 55 20.97 7.99 5.51
N LYS A 56 22.17 8.23 6.04
CA LYS A 56 22.77 7.48 7.15
C LYS A 56 21.96 7.61 8.45
N ASP A 57 21.52 8.83 8.79
CA ASP A 57 20.71 9.07 9.99
C ASP A 57 19.29 8.50 9.84
N PHE A 58 18.73 8.55 8.63
CA PHE A 58 17.47 7.88 8.30
C PHE A 58 17.56 6.38 8.58
N LEU A 59 18.56 5.71 7.98
CA LEU A 59 18.76 4.27 8.14
C LEU A 59 18.96 3.89 9.60
N LYS A 60 19.76 4.64 10.37
CA LYS A 60 19.95 4.37 11.80
C LYS A 60 18.65 4.42 12.61
N SER A 61 17.75 5.35 12.28
CA SER A 61 16.51 5.56 13.06
C SER A 61 15.37 4.62 12.71
N GLU A 62 15.18 4.29 11.43
CA GLU A 62 14.01 3.52 10.96
C GLU A 62 14.37 2.09 10.55
N PHE A 63 15.62 1.86 10.13
CA PHE A 63 16.07 0.61 9.52
C PHE A 63 17.49 0.23 9.99
N PRO A 64 17.72 0.05 11.30
CA PRO A 64 19.06 -0.06 11.88
C PRO A 64 19.87 -1.26 11.35
N GLU A 65 19.20 -2.31 10.87
CA GLU A 65 19.83 -3.47 10.25
C GLU A 65 20.63 -3.11 8.99
N TYR A 66 20.15 -2.14 8.21
CA TYR A 66 20.80 -1.68 6.97
C TYR A 66 21.83 -0.57 7.21
N ALA A 67 21.85 0.01 8.40
CA ALA A 67 22.78 1.09 8.76
C ALA A 67 24.22 0.60 9.00
N LYS A 68 24.44 -0.72 9.18
CA LYS A 68 25.78 -1.28 9.43
C LYS A 68 26.73 -1.21 8.23
N ASN A 69 26.18 -1.05 7.03
CA ASN A 69 26.95 -1.04 5.76
C ASN A 69 27.22 0.37 5.20
N TYR A 70 26.88 1.44 5.95
CA TYR A 70 27.03 2.86 5.54
C TYR A 70 27.72 3.72 6.61
#